data_AF-A0A4Y2Q8L6-F1
#
_entry.id   AF-A0A4Y2Q8L6-F1
#
_cell.length_a   1.000
_cell.length_b   1.000
_cell.length_c   1.000
_cell.angle_alpha   90.00
_cell.angle_beta   90.00
_cell.angle_gamma   90.00
#
_symmetry.space_group_name_H-M   'P 1'
#
loop_
_entity.id
_entity.type
_entity.pdbx_description
1 polymer ?
#
loop_
_entity_poly.entity_id
_entity_poly.type
_entity_poly.pdbx_seq_one_letter_code
_entity_poly.pdbx_strand_id
1 'polypeptide(L)'
;SRLKEECHDLSIIPNEQYGFRAGHGCIHQLLRVANTVTQGFNHKFYTGGVFLDVRKAFDRMWHNGLIYKLIKFKIPNYLIVILINYLRNRTFRVKLNHTLSDIGSIKAGNPQGSILSPLLYTIYTSDFPKTNQIMNCFFADDTAILAQGSTINYVIHTLQKGLNNIEKWCTLWRVAINTDKTHAVMFRKGTSRKELKTLSFFDEDLTWDKEVKYLGLILDDKLTFRSHLKYNTEKFWAKVHLLIPLIGRRSPLTLENKLLLFKQVLRPILMHAAQIWGLAAFY
;
A
#
# COMPACT_ATOMS: atom_id res chain seq x y z
N SER A 1 1.02 23.63 4.63
CA SER A 1 0.97 24.19 3.26
C SER A 1 -0.48 24.44 2.98
N ARG A 2 -0.83 25.58 2.39
CA ARG A 2 -2.24 26.05 2.32
C ARG A 2 -3.20 24.99 1.78
N LEU A 3 -2.82 24.21 0.76
CA LEU A 3 -3.64 23.11 0.26
C LEU A 3 -3.89 21.98 1.29
N LYS A 4 -2.92 21.66 2.16
CA LYS A 4 -3.10 20.67 3.23
C LYS A 4 -4.06 21.17 4.32
N GLU A 5 -4.00 22.46 4.65
CA GLU A 5 -4.92 23.09 5.61
C GLU A 5 -6.35 23.05 5.07
N GLU A 6 -6.57 23.49 3.83
CA GLU A 6 -7.88 23.41 3.17
C GLU A 6 -8.43 21.97 3.11
N CYS A 7 -7.58 20.98 2.78
CA CYS A 7 -8.01 19.58 2.77
C CYS A 7 -8.39 19.05 4.16
N HIS A 8 -7.75 19.56 5.21
CA HIS A 8 -8.06 19.20 6.59
C HIS A 8 -9.40 19.83 7.01
N ASP A 9 -9.58 21.12 6.74
CA ASP A 9 -10.79 21.87 7.12
C ASP A 9 -12.04 21.36 6.40
N LEU A 10 -11.88 20.95 5.14
CA LEU A 10 -12.94 20.34 4.33
C LEU A 10 -13.12 18.83 4.57
N SER A 11 -12.34 18.22 5.48
CA SER A 11 -12.40 16.78 5.79
C SER A 11 -12.35 15.87 4.56
N ILE A 12 -11.53 16.23 3.56
CA ILE A 12 -11.41 15.51 2.29
C ILE A 12 -10.68 14.18 2.48
N ILE A 13 -9.67 14.16 3.34
CA ILE A 13 -8.80 12.99 3.51
C ILE A 13 -9.48 11.95 4.40
N PRO A 14 -9.70 10.71 3.91
CA PRO A 14 -10.28 9.64 4.71
C PRO A 14 -9.45 9.34 5.96
N ASN A 15 -10.12 9.03 7.08
CA ASN A 15 -9.43 8.59 8.30
C ASN A 15 -8.67 7.28 8.12
N GLU A 16 -9.07 6.49 7.14
CA GLU A 16 -8.46 5.21 6.77
C GLU A 16 -7.19 5.36 5.93
N GLN A 17 -6.83 6.58 5.51
CA GLN A 17 -5.58 6.87 4.79
C GLN A 17 -4.44 7.17 5.78
N TYR A 18 -3.51 6.23 5.86
CA TYR A 18 -2.34 6.32 6.73
C TYR A 18 -1.08 6.76 5.97
N GLY A 19 -1.10 6.72 4.63
CA GLY A 19 -0.01 7.22 3.80
C GLY A 19 0.06 8.74 3.80
N PHE A 20 1.29 9.26 3.91
CA PHE A 20 1.61 10.69 3.78
C PHE A 20 0.84 11.64 4.71
N ARG A 21 0.34 11.13 5.84
CA ARG A 21 -0.34 11.89 6.90
C ARG A 21 0.58 12.00 8.10
N ALA A 22 0.64 13.19 8.71
CA ALA A 22 1.40 13.38 9.95
C ALA A 22 0.88 12.45 11.05
N GLY A 23 1.79 11.85 11.83
CA GLY A 23 1.47 10.91 12.91
C GLY A 23 1.01 9.51 12.45
N HIS A 24 0.90 9.25 11.15
CA HIS A 24 0.50 7.96 10.61
C HIS A 24 1.69 7.32 9.88
N GLY A 25 2.25 6.26 10.48
CA GLY A 25 3.32 5.48 9.87
C GLY A 25 2.80 4.20 9.23
N CYS A 26 3.62 3.61 8.37
CA CYS A 26 3.39 2.28 7.80
C CYS A 26 3.10 1.24 8.91
N ILE A 27 3.81 1.31 10.04
CA ILE A 27 3.62 0.42 11.18
C ILE A 27 2.19 0.52 11.76
N HIS A 28 1.61 1.73 11.84
CA HIS A 28 0.26 1.88 12.39
C HIS A 28 -0.78 1.19 11.50
N GLN A 29 -0.63 1.28 10.17
CA GLN A 29 -1.52 0.63 9.23
C GLN A 29 -1.37 -0.90 9.25
N LEU A 30 -0.13 -1.39 9.30
CA LEU A 30 0.15 -2.82 9.50
C LEU A 30 -0.44 -3.35 10.81
N LEU A 31 -0.29 -2.60 11.90
CA LEU A 31 -0.84 -2.95 13.21
C LEU A 31 -2.36 -3.00 13.17
N ARG A 32 -3.01 -2.05 12.48
CA ARG A 32 -4.46 -2.01 12.30
C ARG A 32 -4.96 -3.27 11.58
N VAL A 33 -4.29 -3.69 10.52
CA VAL A 33 -4.60 -4.94 9.78
C VAL A 33 -4.39 -6.16 10.67
N ALA A 34 -3.20 -6.31 11.27
CA ALA A 34 -2.87 -7.45 12.11
C ALA A 34 -3.81 -7.58 13.33
N ASN A 35 -4.13 -6.48 14.00
CA ASN A 35 -5.06 -6.47 15.13
C ASN A 35 -6.46 -6.87 14.71
N THR A 36 -6.94 -6.41 13.54
CA THR A 36 -8.27 -6.80 13.03
C THR A 36 -8.35 -8.31 12.80
N VAL A 37 -7.30 -8.89 12.20
CA VAL A 37 -7.20 -10.34 11.98
C VAL A 37 -7.15 -11.10 13.31
N THR A 38 -6.29 -10.67 14.25
CA THR A 38 -6.17 -11.28 15.59
C THR A 38 -7.48 -11.20 16.38
N GLN A 39 -8.17 -10.06 16.34
CA GLN A 39 -9.50 -9.92 16.94
C GLN A 39 -10.49 -10.90 16.30
N GLY A 40 -10.45 -11.06 14.98
CA GLY A 40 -11.24 -12.08 14.29
C GLY A 40 -10.98 -13.47 14.83
N PHE A 41 -9.71 -13.83 15.01
CA PHE A 41 -9.33 -15.11 15.58
C PHE A 41 -9.84 -15.33 17.01
N ASN A 42 -9.84 -14.28 17.83
CA ASN A 42 -10.34 -14.35 19.21
C ASN A 42 -11.86 -14.56 19.26
N HIS A 43 -12.60 -13.98 18.31
CA HIS A 43 -14.05 -14.17 18.18
C HIS A 43 -14.44 -15.38 17.33
N LYS A 44 -13.47 -16.22 16.93
CA LYS A 44 -13.68 -17.37 16.01
C LYS A 44 -14.31 -16.96 14.68
N PHE A 45 -14.03 -15.74 14.22
CA PHE A 45 -14.43 -15.23 12.92
C PHE A 45 -13.38 -15.52 11.85
N TYR A 46 -13.84 -15.55 10.62
CA TYR A 46 -13.01 -15.56 9.42
C TYR A 46 -12.75 -14.11 9.00
N THR A 47 -11.52 -13.82 8.59
CA THR A 47 -11.17 -12.51 8.03
C THR A 47 -10.61 -12.72 6.63
N GLY A 48 -11.26 -12.15 5.62
CA GLY A 48 -10.73 -12.14 4.26
C GLY A 48 -10.14 -10.77 3.96
N GLY A 49 -8.94 -10.75 3.39
CA GLY A 49 -8.28 -9.55 2.91
C GLY A 49 -8.02 -9.64 1.42
N VAL A 50 -8.27 -8.55 0.69
CA VAL A 50 -7.82 -8.37 -0.69
C VAL A 50 -6.85 -7.20 -0.74
N PHE A 51 -5.66 -7.43 -1.28
CA PHE A 51 -4.56 -6.49 -1.36
C PHE A 51 -4.36 -6.12 -2.82
N LEU A 52 -4.71 -4.89 -3.17
CA LEU A 52 -4.78 -4.35 -4.52
C LEU A 52 -3.45 -3.67 -4.89
N ASP A 53 -2.93 -3.97 -6.08
CA ASP A 53 -1.76 -3.31 -6.66
C ASP A 53 -2.18 -2.29 -7.72
N VAL A 54 -2.10 -1.00 -7.41
CA VAL A 54 -2.46 0.06 -8.37
C VAL A 54 -1.32 0.27 -9.37
N ARG A 55 -1.58 0.06 -10.67
CA ARG A 55 -0.57 0.19 -11.73
C ARG A 55 -0.09 1.64 -11.86
N LYS A 56 1.14 1.92 -11.41
CA LYS A 56 1.79 3.23 -11.54
C LYS A 56 0.88 4.37 -11.05
N ALA A 57 0.38 4.24 -9.82
CA ALA A 57 -0.59 5.13 -9.19
C ALA A 57 -0.34 6.63 -9.43
N PHE A 58 0.89 7.11 -9.18
CA PHE A 58 1.23 8.52 -9.36
C PHE A 58 1.40 8.94 -10.81
N ASP A 59 1.85 8.05 -11.70
CA ASP A 59 2.14 8.37 -13.10
C ASP A 59 0.89 8.31 -13.99
N ARG A 60 -0.20 7.66 -13.52
CA ARG A 60 -1.43 7.46 -14.32
C ARG A 60 -2.63 8.26 -13.82
N MET A 61 -2.45 9.09 -12.79
CA MET A 61 -3.53 9.91 -12.24
C MET A 61 -4.13 10.82 -13.32
N TRP A 62 -5.44 10.71 -13.53
CA TRP A 62 -6.15 11.45 -14.57
C TRP A 62 -6.38 12.90 -14.15
N HIS A 63 -5.71 13.84 -14.82
CA HIS A 63 -5.71 15.26 -14.45
C HIS A 63 -7.11 15.88 -14.44
N ASN A 64 -7.93 15.63 -15.47
CA ASN A 64 -9.28 16.18 -15.53
C ASN A 64 -10.18 15.62 -14.42
N GLY A 65 -10.01 14.33 -14.08
CA GLY A 65 -10.71 13.71 -12.95
C GLY A 65 -10.31 14.34 -11.62
N LEU A 66 -9.01 14.63 -11.40
CA LEU A 66 -8.54 15.34 -10.22
C LEU A 66 -9.11 16.76 -10.14
N ILE A 67 -9.07 17.52 -11.23
CA ILE A 67 -9.61 18.89 -11.28
C ILE A 67 -11.11 18.88 -10.96
N TYR A 68 -11.86 17.94 -11.55
CA TYR A 68 -13.27 17.75 -11.23
C TYR A 68 -13.48 17.48 -9.73
N LYS A 69 -12.69 16.60 -9.11
CA LYS A 69 -12.76 16.34 -7.66
C LYS A 69 -12.44 17.59 -6.84
N LEU A 70 -11.42 18.35 -7.19
CA LEU A 70 -11.05 19.59 -6.49
C LEU A 70 -12.20 20.62 -6.51
N ILE A 71 -12.86 20.78 -7.67
CA ILE A 71 -14.04 21.64 -7.80
C ILE A 71 -15.19 21.10 -6.94
N LYS A 72 -15.46 19.79 -7.00
CA LYS A 72 -16.51 19.14 -6.20
C LYS A 72 -16.28 19.29 -4.69
N PHE A 73 -15.03 19.24 -4.24
CA PHE A 73 -14.65 19.46 -2.85
C PHE A 73 -14.64 20.93 -2.42
N LYS A 74 -15.00 21.86 -3.31
CA LYS A 74 -15.04 23.31 -3.04
C LYS A 74 -13.68 23.90 -2.63
N ILE A 75 -12.58 23.33 -3.15
CA ILE A 75 -11.26 23.94 -3.00
C ILE A 75 -11.26 25.33 -3.65
N PRO A 76 -10.65 26.36 -3.04
CA PRO A 76 -10.61 27.69 -3.59
C PRO A 76 -10.09 27.74 -5.04
N ASN A 77 -10.81 28.48 -5.91
CA ASN A 77 -10.53 28.54 -7.35
C ASN A 77 -9.07 28.90 -7.67
N TYR A 78 -8.46 29.81 -6.90
CA TYR A 78 -7.06 30.19 -7.12
C TYR A 78 -6.08 29.02 -6.95
N LEU A 79 -6.33 28.10 -6.00
CA LEU A 79 -5.52 26.89 -5.84
C LEU A 79 -5.73 25.93 -7.00
N ILE A 80 -6.97 25.78 -7.49
CA ILE A 80 -7.29 24.93 -8.63
C ILE A 80 -6.56 25.44 -9.88
N VAL A 81 -6.56 26.75 -10.15
CA VAL A 81 -5.83 27.34 -11.29
C VAL A 81 -4.33 27.09 -11.19
N ILE A 82 -3.73 27.23 -10.00
CA ILE A 82 -2.32 26.90 -9.77
C ILE A 82 -2.04 25.43 -10.09
N LEU A 83 -2.90 24.50 -9.63
CA LEU A 83 -2.75 23.07 -9.88
C LEU A 83 -2.95 22.71 -11.36
N ILE A 84 -3.86 23.39 -12.06
CA ILE A 84 -4.04 23.23 -13.51
C ILE A 84 -2.76 23.61 -14.24
N ASN A 85 -2.18 24.78 -13.93
CA ASN A 85 -0.93 25.23 -14.53
C ASN A 85 0.24 24.31 -14.17
N TYR A 86 0.23 23.75 -12.96
CA TYR A 86 1.23 22.78 -12.50
C TYR A 86 1.17 21.45 -13.27
N LEU A 87 -0.01 20.99 -13.69
CA LEU A 87 -0.21 19.69 -14.34
C LEU A 87 -0.18 19.75 -15.88
N ARG A 88 -0.54 20.89 -16.48
CA ARG A 88 -0.65 21.06 -17.94
C ARG A 88 0.70 21.21 -18.65
N ASN A 89 0.71 20.87 -19.95
CA ASN A 89 1.80 21.10 -20.91
C ASN A 89 3.19 20.61 -20.45
N ARG A 90 3.22 19.55 -19.64
CA ARG A 90 4.47 18.98 -19.16
C ARG A 90 5.12 18.13 -20.26
N THR A 91 6.43 18.27 -20.39
CA THR A 91 7.25 17.50 -21.32
C THR A 91 8.40 16.82 -20.59
N PHE A 92 8.90 15.71 -21.13
CA PHE A 92 10.08 15.02 -20.62
C PHE A 92 11.04 14.66 -21.77
N ARG A 93 12.31 14.49 -21.42
CA ARG A 93 13.35 13.92 -22.29
C ARG A 93 14.20 12.97 -21.45
N VAL A 94 14.67 11.90 -22.06
CA VAL A 94 15.61 10.95 -21.44
C VAL A 94 17.02 11.33 -21.89
N LYS A 95 17.95 11.47 -20.94
CA LYS A 95 19.37 11.69 -21.23
C LYS A 95 20.14 10.40 -20.97
N LEU A 96 20.82 9.89 -21.98
CA LEU A 96 21.77 8.78 -21.85
C LEU A 96 23.14 9.29 -22.30
N ASN A 97 24.09 9.39 -21.35
CA ASN A 97 25.40 10.01 -21.60
C ASN A 97 25.28 11.43 -22.19
N HIS A 98 25.69 11.62 -23.44
CA HIS A 98 25.65 12.89 -24.17
C HIS A 98 24.45 13.01 -25.13
N THR A 99 23.60 11.99 -25.25
CA THR A 99 22.44 12.01 -26.15
C THR A 99 21.15 12.27 -25.37
N LEU A 100 20.28 13.06 -25.97
CA LEU A 100 18.93 13.34 -25.48
C LEU A 100 17.91 12.70 -26.41
N SER A 101 16.90 12.05 -25.86
CA SER A 101 15.74 11.58 -26.63
C SER A 101 14.94 12.75 -27.19
N ASP A 102 13.97 12.46 -28.05
CA ASP A 102 12.95 13.42 -28.43
C ASP A 102 12.10 13.88 -27.24
N ILE A 103 11.40 15.00 -27.42
CA ILE A 103 10.52 15.59 -26.42
C ILE A 103 9.22 14.78 -26.36
N GLY A 104 8.99 14.08 -25.25
CA GLY A 104 7.72 13.43 -24.95
C GLY A 104 6.77 14.35 -24.18
N SER A 105 5.47 14.29 -24.46
CA SER A 105 4.43 14.98 -23.68
C SER A 105 3.89 14.08 -22.56
N ILE A 106 3.70 14.64 -21.37
CA ILE A 106 3.08 13.95 -20.23
C ILE A 106 1.59 14.29 -20.19
N LYS A 107 0.74 13.29 -20.46
CA LYS A 107 -0.73 13.45 -20.50
C LYS A 107 -1.45 13.03 -19.20
N ALA A 108 -0.74 12.38 -18.28
CA ALA A 108 -1.28 11.90 -17.01
C ALA A 108 -0.19 11.85 -15.93
N GLY A 109 -0.61 11.78 -14.66
CA GLY A 109 0.26 11.63 -13.51
C GLY A 109 0.96 12.90 -13.02
N ASN A 110 1.65 12.80 -11.89
CA ASN A 110 2.39 13.91 -11.28
C ASN A 110 3.88 13.85 -11.62
N PRO A 111 4.67 14.93 -11.44
CA PRO A 111 6.11 14.83 -11.56
C PRO A 111 6.66 13.89 -10.48
N GLN A 112 7.49 12.92 -10.88
CA GLN A 112 8.22 12.08 -9.94
C GLN A 112 9.11 12.97 -9.07
N GLY A 113 9.09 12.75 -7.75
CA GLY A 113 9.84 13.56 -6.78
C GLY A 113 9.15 14.87 -6.37
N SER A 114 7.95 15.19 -6.88
CA SER A 114 7.21 16.34 -6.37
C SER A 114 6.63 16.09 -4.97
N ILE A 115 6.81 17.09 -4.11
CA ILE A 115 6.26 17.13 -2.74
C ILE A 115 4.73 17.12 -2.74
N LEU A 116 4.09 17.58 -3.82
CA LEU A 116 2.63 17.62 -3.95
C LEU A 116 2.03 16.31 -4.47
N SER A 117 2.81 15.48 -5.17
CA SER A 117 2.31 14.22 -5.76
C SER A 117 1.57 13.32 -4.78
N PRO A 118 2.08 13.10 -3.55
CA PRO A 118 1.39 12.29 -2.55
C PRO A 118 0.03 12.87 -2.13
N LEU A 119 -0.03 14.17 -1.90
CA LEU A 119 -1.26 14.84 -1.47
C LEU A 119 -2.32 14.82 -2.56
N LEU A 120 -1.93 15.09 -3.81
CA LEU A 120 -2.86 15.08 -4.94
C LEU A 120 -3.42 13.68 -5.18
N TYR A 121 -2.60 12.64 -5.02
CA TYR A 121 -3.08 11.27 -5.10
C TYR A 121 -4.06 10.93 -3.97
N THR A 122 -3.78 11.35 -2.73
CA THR A 122 -4.70 11.18 -1.61
C THR A 122 -6.05 11.88 -1.85
N ILE A 123 -6.04 13.10 -2.40
CA ILE A 123 -7.29 13.78 -2.80
C ILE A 123 -7.99 13.00 -3.91
N TYR A 124 -7.22 12.51 -4.89
CA TYR A 124 -7.75 11.75 -6.01
C TYR A 124 -8.42 10.45 -5.58
N THR A 125 -7.92 9.76 -4.55
CA THR A 125 -8.47 8.49 -4.07
C THR A 125 -9.40 8.65 -2.86
N SER A 126 -9.69 9.88 -2.42
CA SER A 126 -10.48 10.17 -1.22
C SER A 126 -11.90 9.61 -1.24
N ASP A 127 -12.51 9.51 -2.42
CA ASP A 127 -13.86 8.97 -2.64
C ASP A 127 -13.86 7.46 -2.97
N PHE A 128 -12.79 6.75 -2.63
CA PHE A 128 -12.73 5.30 -2.76
C PHE A 128 -13.95 4.64 -2.09
N PRO A 129 -14.56 3.60 -2.69
CA PRO A 129 -15.80 3.02 -2.18
C PRO A 129 -15.72 2.63 -0.70
N LYS A 130 -16.69 3.11 0.08
CA LYS A 130 -16.84 2.76 1.50
C LYS A 130 -18.11 1.95 1.70
N THR A 131 -17.98 0.84 2.42
CA THR A 131 -19.12 -0.01 2.80
C THR A 131 -18.93 -0.40 4.26
N ASN A 132 -19.98 -0.35 5.10
CA ASN A 132 -19.85 -0.56 6.54
C ASN A 132 -19.24 -1.92 6.94
N GLN A 133 -19.40 -2.94 6.08
CA GLN A 133 -18.86 -4.29 6.30
C GLN A 133 -17.42 -4.46 5.82
N ILE A 134 -16.85 -3.43 5.18
CA ILE A 134 -15.49 -3.46 4.61
C ILE A 134 -14.64 -2.43 5.32
N MET A 135 -13.54 -2.90 5.88
CA MET A 135 -12.48 -2.07 6.41
C MET A 135 -11.49 -1.73 5.29
N ASN A 136 -11.45 -0.45 4.94
CA ASN A 136 -10.46 0.08 4.01
C ASN A 136 -9.12 0.33 4.70
N CYS A 137 -8.05 -0.06 4.03
CA CYS A 137 -6.69 -0.09 4.55
C CYS A 137 -5.74 0.54 3.54
N PHE A 138 -5.55 1.87 3.62
CA PHE A 138 -4.78 2.61 2.62
C PHE A 138 -3.45 3.10 3.19
N PHE A 139 -2.40 2.90 2.41
CA PHE A 139 -1.13 3.56 2.61
C PHE A 139 -0.57 3.96 1.26
N ALA A 140 -0.72 5.24 0.90
CA ALA A 140 -0.30 5.71 -0.42
C ALA A 140 -1.05 4.96 -1.54
N ASP A 141 -0.31 4.32 -2.45
CA ASP A 141 -0.78 3.46 -3.53
C ASP A 141 -1.10 2.02 -3.07
N ASP A 142 -0.49 1.55 -1.97
CA ASP A 142 -0.81 0.27 -1.38
C ASP A 142 -2.21 0.29 -0.76
N THR A 143 -3.12 -0.47 -1.35
CA THR A 143 -4.55 -0.46 -1.01
C THR A 143 -4.98 -1.86 -0.60
N ALA A 144 -5.63 -2.00 0.55
CA ALA A 144 -6.24 -3.26 0.96
C ALA A 144 -7.67 -3.05 1.45
N ILE A 145 -8.49 -4.09 1.31
CA ILE A 145 -9.83 -4.18 1.91
C ILE A 145 -9.93 -5.45 2.75
N LEU A 146 -10.53 -5.34 3.92
CA LEU A 146 -10.79 -6.48 4.79
C LEU A 146 -12.28 -6.61 5.09
N ALA A 147 -12.78 -7.83 5.11
CA ALA A 147 -14.10 -8.17 5.62
C ALA A 147 -13.97 -9.28 6.67
N GLN A 148 -14.80 -9.21 7.69
CA GLN A 148 -14.79 -10.17 8.79
C GLN A 148 -16.20 -10.67 9.08
N GLY A 149 -16.34 -11.95 9.42
CA GLY A 149 -17.62 -12.52 9.82
C GLY A 149 -17.53 -13.95 10.34
N SER A 150 -18.64 -14.44 10.87
CA SER A 150 -18.75 -15.78 11.46
C SER A 150 -18.72 -16.91 10.44
N THR A 151 -18.98 -16.62 9.15
CA THR A 151 -18.97 -17.62 8.08
C THR A 151 -18.11 -17.18 6.90
N ILE A 152 -17.46 -18.16 6.26
CA ILE A 152 -16.65 -17.95 5.06
C ILE A 152 -17.49 -17.34 3.93
N ASN A 153 -18.70 -17.86 3.71
CA ASN A 153 -19.58 -17.39 2.63
C ASN A 153 -19.96 -15.92 2.81
N TYR A 154 -20.21 -15.48 4.06
CA TYR A 154 -20.47 -14.07 4.34
C TYR A 154 -19.26 -13.19 3.98
N VAL A 155 -18.05 -13.61 4.35
CA VAL A 155 -16.81 -12.89 4.02
C VAL A 155 -16.62 -12.80 2.51
N ILE A 156 -16.73 -13.93 1.79
CA ILE A 156 -16.60 -13.97 0.33
C ILE A 156 -17.62 -13.05 -0.34
N HIS A 157 -18.90 -13.15 0.04
CA HIS A 157 -19.95 -12.31 -0.52
C HIS A 157 -19.71 -10.82 -0.25
N THR A 158 -19.28 -10.49 0.97
CA THR A 158 -18.97 -9.10 1.36
C THR A 158 -17.80 -8.55 0.56
N LEU A 159 -16.72 -9.31 0.41
CA LEU A 159 -15.56 -8.91 -0.39
C LEU A 159 -15.93 -8.78 -1.87
N GLN A 160 -16.69 -9.71 -2.43
CA GLN A 160 -17.13 -9.63 -3.82
C GLN A 160 -17.96 -8.36 -4.08
N LYS A 161 -18.89 -8.03 -3.18
CA LYS A 161 -19.65 -6.77 -3.26
C LYS A 161 -18.73 -5.55 -3.22
N GLY A 162 -17.69 -5.61 -2.37
CA GLY A 162 -16.63 -4.60 -2.31
C GLY A 162 -15.89 -4.44 -3.63
N LEU A 163 -15.39 -5.54 -4.18
CA LEU A 163 -14.65 -5.58 -5.44
C LEU A 163 -15.49 -5.05 -6.59
N ASN A 164 -16.77 -5.43 -6.70
CA ASN A 164 -17.66 -4.90 -7.73
C ASN A 164 -17.83 -3.37 -7.66
N ASN A 165 -17.86 -2.80 -6.46
CA ASN A 165 -17.93 -1.34 -6.28
C ASN A 165 -16.59 -0.67 -6.63
N ILE A 166 -15.47 -1.30 -6.25
CA ILE A 166 -14.12 -0.83 -6.57
C ILE A 166 -13.91 -0.86 -8.08
N GLU A 167 -14.34 -1.89 -8.77
CA GLU A 167 -14.22 -2.03 -10.22
C GLU A 167 -14.97 -0.90 -10.96
N LYS A 168 -16.21 -0.61 -10.54
CA LYS A 168 -16.99 0.52 -11.06
C LYS A 168 -16.28 1.86 -10.80
N TRP A 169 -15.75 2.04 -9.60
CA TRP A 169 -15.01 3.25 -9.23
C TRP A 169 -13.72 3.40 -10.03
N CYS A 170 -12.95 2.32 -10.21
CA CYS A 170 -11.74 2.29 -11.02
C CYS A 170 -12.03 2.63 -12.47
N THR A 171 -13.11 2.09 -13.04
CA THR A 171 -13.56 2.40 -14.41
C THR A 171 -13.94 3.88 -14.54
N LEU A 172 -14.74 4.40 -13.61
CA LEU A 172 -15.15 5.81 -13.59
C LEU A 172 -13.95 6.77 -13.50
N TRP A 173 -13.00 6.47 -12.61
CA TRP A 173 -11.82 7.30 -12.35
C TRP A 173 -10.58 6.85 -13.11
N ARG A 174 -10.70 5.96 -14.10
CA ARG A 174 -9.58 5.50 -14.94
C ARG A 174 -8.37 5.04 -14.11
N VAL A 175 -8.62 4.41 -12.96
CA VAL A 175 -7.58 3.82 -12.10
C VAL A 175 -7.29 2.41 -12.59
N ALA A 176 -6.06 2.18 -13.04
CA ALA A 176 -5.63 0.88 -13.51
C ALA A 176 -5.15 0.03 -12.33
N ILE A 177 -5.74 -1.14 -12.14
CA ILE A 177 -5.29 -2.14 -11.18
C ILE A 177 -4.48 -3.23 -11.89
N ASN A 178 -3.55 -3.83 -11.16
CA ASN A 178 -2.81 -5.00 -11.58
C ASN A 178 -3.43 -6.24 -10.94
N THR A 179 -4.29 -6.91 -11.68
CA THR A 179 -4.97 -8.13 -11.23
C THR A 179 -3.97 -9.23 -10.90
N ASP A 180 -2.92 -9.42 -11.71
CA ASP A 180 -1.84 -10.40 -11.46
C ASP A 180 -1.07 -10.21 -10.14
N LYS A 181 -1.00 -8.97 -9.64
CA LYS A 181 -0.35 -8.63 -8.36
C LYS A 181 -1.34 -8.33 -7.25
N THR A 182 -2.63 -8.51 -7.54
CA THR A 182 -3.68 -8.42 -6.54
C THR A 182 -3.78 -9.79 -5.88
N HIS A 183 -3.71 -9.80 -4.55
CA HIS A 183 -3.68 -11.04 -3.78
C HIS A 183 -4.85 -11.07 -2.80
N ALA A 184 -5.50 -12.23 -2.67
CA ALA A 184 -6.53 -12.44 -1.65
C ALA A 184 -6.07 -13.48 -0.64
N VAL A 185 -6.22 -13.19 0.66
CA VAL A 185 -5.84 -14.12 1.74
C VAL A 185 -7.03 -14.29 2.69
N MET A 186 -7.34 -15.55 2.98
CA MET A 186 -8.38 -15.92 3.95
C MET A 186 -7.71 -16.30 5.28
N PHE A 187 -7.69 -15.36 6.21
CA PHE A 187 -7.12 -15.55 7.53
C PHE A 187 -8.05 -16.38 8.43
N ARG A 188 -7.54 -17.50 8.96
CA ARG A 188 -8.28 -18.41 9.85
C ARG A 188 -7.36 -19.32 10.68
N LYS A 189 -7.72 -19.61 11.94
CA LYS A 189 -6.97 -20.55 12.81
C LYS A 189 -7.07 -22.03 12.38
N GLY A 190 -8.13 -22.42 11.66
CA GLY A 190 -8.41 -23.80 11.29
C GLY A 190 -8.14 -24.13 9.82
N THR A 191 -7.74 -25.37 9.55
CA THR A 191 -7.64 -25.93 8.20
C THR A 191 -8.97 -26.57 7.79
N SER A 192 -9.85 -25.78 7.15
CA SER A 192 -11.00 -26.38 6.45
C SER A 192 -10.52 -26.96 5.13
N ARG A 193 -10.86 -28.23 4.88
CA ARG A 193 -10.64 -28.92 3.59
C ARG A 193 -11.63 -28.48 2.51
N LYS A 194 -12.63 -27.67 2.84
CA LYS A 194 -13.57 -27.13 1.84
C LYS A 194 -12.83 -26.16 0.93
N GLU A 195 -12.95 -26.41 -0.37
CA GLU A 195 -12.52 -25.47 -1.39
C GLU A 195 -13.24 -24.14 -1.19
N LEU A 196 -12.47 -23.06 -1.23
CA LEU A 196 -13.00 -21.71 -1.14
C LEU A 196 -13.45 -21.30 -2.53
N LYS A 197 -14.67 -20.78 -2.64
CA LYS A 197 -15.10 -20.11 -3.87
C LYS A 197 -14.15 -18.93 -4.16
N THR A 198 -13.66 -18.84 -5.39
CA THR A 198 -12.83 -17.72 -5.85
C THR A 198 -13.63 -16.42 -5.84
N LEU A 199 -12.91 -15.32 -5.71
CA LEU A 199 -13.44 -13.98 -5.98
C LEU A 199 -13.27 -13.69 -7.47
N SER A 200 -14.06 -12.79 -8.03
CA SER A 200 -13.86 -12.28 -9.39
C SER A 200 -13.55 -10.78 -9.33
N PHE A 201 -12.60 -10.33 -10.15
CA PHE A 201 -12.23 -8.92 -10.22
C PHE A 201 -11.76 -8.55 -11.62
N PHE A 202 -12.42 -7.60 -12.29
CA PHE A 202 -12.20 -7.30 -13.71
C PHE A 202 -12.30 -8.54 -14.62
N ASP A 203 -13.34 -9.35 -14.41
CA ASP A 203 -13.59 -10.61 -15.13
C ASP A 203 -12.48 -11.69 -15.00
N GLU A 204 -11.52 -11.50 -14.09
CA GLU A 204 -10.48 -12.47 -13.77
C GLU A 204 -10.76 -13.16 -12.43
N ASP A 205 -10.41 -14.45 -12.34
CA ASP A 205 -10.53 -15.23 -11.10
C ASP A 205 -9.39 -14.87 -10.14
N LEU A 206 -9.77 -14.36 -8.96
CA LEU A 206 -8.89 -14.06 -7.85
C LEU A 206 -8.91 -15.22 -6.85
N THR A 207 -7.84 -16.01 -6.87
CA THR A 207 -7.64 -17.17 -6.00
C THR A 207 -7.18 -16.77 -4.60
N TRP A 208 -7.29 -17.71 -3.66
CA TRP A 208 -6.90 -17.49 -2.26
C TRP A 208 -5.47 -17.95 -2.01
N ASP A 209 -4.58 -16.98 -1.82
CA ASP A 209 -3.18 -17.20 -1.46
C ASP A 209 -3.02 -17.60 0.01
N LYS A 210 -1.87 -18.22 0.30
CA LYS A 210 -1.47 -18.60 1.67
C LYS A 210 -0.81 -17.48 2.44
N GLU A 211 -0.23 -16.53 1.73
CA GLU A 211 0.44 -15.39 2.31
C GLU A 211 0.42 -14.22 1.34
N VAL A 212 0.58 -13.02 1.89
CA VAL A 212 0.65 -11.79 1.09
C VAL A 212 1.66 -10.84 1.70
N LYS A 213 2.42 -10.16 0.84
CA LYS A 213 3.33 -9.10 1.26
C LYS A 213 2.62 -7.76 1.19
N TYR A 214 2.42 -7.12 2.33
CA TYR A 214 1.81 -5.80 2.45
C TYR A 214 2.74 -4.88 3.24
N LEU A 215 3.07 -3.71 2.69
CA LEU A 215 3.99 -2.72 3.29
C LEU A 215 5.32 -3.31 3.80
N GLY A 216 5.83 -4.34 3.11
CA GLY A 216 7.07 -5.03 3.45
C GLY A 216 6.95 -6.14 4.51
N LEU A 217 5.78 -6.33 5.12
CA LEU A 217 5.48 -7.42 6.05
C LEU A 217 4.77 -8.55 5.29
N ILE A 218 5.20 -9.80 5.51
CA ILE A 218 4.52 -10.98 4.94
C ILE A 218 3.50 -11.48 5.98
N LEU A 219 2.24 -11.53 5.58
CA LEU A 219 1.11 -11.98 6.39
C LEU A 219 0.67 -13.35 5.88
N ASP A 220 0.89 -14.42 6.64
CA ASP A 220 0.35 -15.75 6.34
C ASP A 220 -1.09 -15.92 6.84
N ASP A 221 -1.83 -16.89 6.28
CA ASP A 221 -3.23 -17.18 6.58
C ASP A 221 -3.51 -17.48 8.07
N LYS A 222 -2.47 -17.82 8.85
CA LYS A 222 -2.55 -18.04 10.30
C LYS A 222 -1.91 -16.93 11.13
N LEU A 223 -1.34 -15.91 10.49
CA LEU A 223 -0.64 -14.79 11.12
C LEU A 223 0.50 -15.26 12.05
N THR A 224 1.20 -16.33 11.67
CA THR A 224 2.35 -16.89 12.41
C THR A 224 3.66 -16.18 12.10
N PHE A 225 3.71 -15.41 11.02
CA PHE A 225 4.86 -14.67 10.50
C PHE A 225 6.09 -15.53 10.18
N ARG A 226 5.95 -16.86 10.09
CA ARG A 226 7.08 -17.77 9.82
C ARG A 226 7.76 -17.46 8.50
N SER A 227 6.98 -17.26 7.44
CA SER A 227 7.50 -16.88 6.11
C SER A 227 8.20 -15.53 6.16
N HIS A 228 7.69 -14.57 6.93
CA HIS A 228 8.33 -13.26 7.11
C HIS A 228 9.68 -13.38 7.81
N LEU A 229 9.77 -14.16 8.89
CA LEU A 229 11.01 -14.39 9.62
C LEU A 229 12.06 -15.06 8.75
N LYS A 230 11.67 -16.06 7.96
CA LYS A 230 12.56 -16.71 6.99
C LYS A 230 13.06 -15.69 5.95
N TYR A 231 12.15 -14.94 5.32
CA TYR A 231 12.48 -13.90 4.34
C TYR A 231 13.45 -12.85 4.90
N ASN A 232 13.19 -12.33 6.11
CA ASN A 232 14.06 -11.33 6.73
C ASN A 232 15.44 -11.91 7.07
N THR A 233 15.49 -13.16 7.53
CA THR A 233 16.76 -13.84 7.86
C THR A 233 17.61 -14.02 6.61
N GLU A 234 17.02 -14.51 5.52
CA GLU A 234 17.71 -14.68 4.23
C GLU A 234 18.20 -13.33 3.67
N LYS A 235 17.33 -12.30 3.70
CA LYS A 235 17.68 -10.94 3.27
C LYS A 235 18.79 -10.33 4.12
N PHE A 236 18.78 -10.57 5.43
CA PHE A 236 19.81 -10.13 6.35
C PHE A 236 21.15 -10.76 5.99
N TRP A 237 21.22 -12.09 5.88
CA TRP A 237 22.46 -12.79 5.56
C TRP A 237 23.01 -12.44 4.18
N ALA A 238 22.15 -12.29 3.17
CA ALA A 238 22.56 -11.80 1.86
C ALA A 238 23.23 -10.41 1.95
N LYS A 239 22.68 -9.51 2.76
CA LYS A 239 23.28 -8.18 2.98
C LYS A 239 24.56 -8.24 3.82
N VAL A 240 24.62 -9.11 4.83
CA VAL A 240 25.84 -9.37 5.60
C VAL A 240 26.96 -9.81 4.67
N HIS A 241 26.71 -10.80 3.81
CA HIS A 241 27.73 -11.33 2.88
C HIS A 241 28.29 -10.23 1.96
N LEU A 242 27.45 -9.32 1.48
CA LEU A 242 27.89 -8.17 0.69
C LEU A 242 28.73 -7.18 1.50
N LEU A 243 28.44 -7.03 2.80
CA LEU A 243 29.14 -6.11 3.69
C LEU A 243 30.35 -6.71 4.39
N ILE A 244 30.57 -8.04 4.34
CA ILE A 244 31.72 -8.73 4.96
C ILE A 244 33.06 -8.03 4.66
N PRO A 245 33.36 -7.58 3.42
CA PRO A 245 34.60 -6.86 3.14
C PRO A 245 34.77 -5.57 3.95
N LEU A 246 33.68 -4.93 4.37
CA LEU A 246 33.65 -3.67 5.11
C LEU A 246 33.50 -3.87 6.62
N ILE A 247 32.70 -4.84 7.07
CA ILE A 247 32.43 -5.05 8.51
C ILE A 247 33.29 -6.18 9.11
N GLY A 248 33.93 -6.98 8.27
CA GLY A 248 34.73 -8.12 8.67
C GLY A 248 36.00 -7.75 9.44
N ARG A 249 36.62 -8.76 10.05
CA ARG A 249 37.83 -8.60 10.88
C ARG A 249 39.01 -7.97 10.11
N ARG A 250 39.12 -8.28 8.81
CA ARG A 250 40.19 -7.78 7.92
C ARG A 250 39.92 -6.38 7.35
N SER A 251 38.76 -5.79 7.64
CA SER A 251 38.42 -4.46 7.14
C SER A 251 39.20 -3.37 7.90
N PRO A 252 39.78 -2.39 7.19
CA PRO A 252 40.46 -1.24 7.80
C PRO A 252 39.50 -0.23 8.46
N LEU A 253 38.18 -0.42 8.34
CA LEU A 253 37.22 0.49 8.98
C LEU A 253 37.31 0.45 10.50
N THR A 254 37.16 1.63 11.11
CA THR A 254 37.03 1.79 12.56
C THR A 254 35.80 1.05 13.10
N LEU A 255 35.83 0.68 14.38
CA LEU A 255 34.68 0.03 15.04
C LEU A 255 33.42 0.89 14.95
N GLU A 256 33.56 2.21 15.08
CA GLU A 256 32.45 3.16 14.96
C GLU A 256 31.79 3.08 13.58
N ASN A 257 32.56 3.08 12.50
CA ASN A 257 32.04 2.95 11.14
C ASN A 257 31.39 1.58 10.90
N LYS A 258 31.96 0.50 11.45
CA LYS A 258 31.36 -0.84 11.39
C LYS A 258 30.01 -0.89 12.12
N LEU A 259 29.94 -0.28 13.30
CA LEU A 259 28.73 -0.16 14.10
C LEU A 259 27.67 0.70 13.40
N LEU A 260 28.08 1.78 12.72
CA LEU A 260 27.20 2.60 11.91
C LEU A 260 26.58 1.81 10.76
N LEU A 261 27.39 1.05 10.01
CA LEU A 261 26.91 0.17 8.94
C LEU A 261 25.92 -0.87 9.47
N PHE A 262 26.21 -1.48 10.61
CA PHE A 262 25.27 -2.40 11.25
C PHE A 262 23.95 -1.72 11.60
N LYS A 263 24.00 -0.56 12.29
CA LYS A 263 22.80 0.16 12.74
C LYS A 263 21.96 0.70 11.58
N GLN A 264 22.57 1.15 10.50
CA GLN A 264 21.89 1.81 9.37
C GLN A 264 21.45 0.84 8.28
N VAL A 265 22.15 -0.28 8.08
CA VAL A 265 21.89 -1.19 6.95
C VAL A 265 21.32 -2.52 7.40
N LEU A 266 21.92 -3.14 8.43
CA LEU A 266 21.58 -4.50 8.84
C LEU A 266 20.42 -4.53 9.84
N ARG A 267 20.47 -3.68 10.88
CA ARG A 267 19.43 -3.59 11.92
C ARG A 267 18.03 -3.29 11.35
N PRO A 268 17.84 -2.37 10.37
CA PRO A 268 16.52 -2.11 9.84
C PRO A 268 15.88 -3.30 9.12
N ILE A 269 16.68 -4.18 8.51
CA ILE A 269 16.18 -5.41 7.88
C ILE A 269 15.54 -6.32 8.92
N LEU A 270 16.19 -6.47 10.08
CA LEU A 270 15.69 -7.31 11.17
C LEU A 270 14.56 -6.67 11.95
N MET A 271 14.52 -5.33 12.06
CA MET A 271 13.56 -4.64 12.93
C MET A 271 12.32 -4.13 12.22
N HIS A 272 12.24 -4.25 10.89
CA HIS A 272 11.04 -3.82 10.15
C HIS A 272 9.80 -4.55 10.68
N ALA A 273 8.80 -3.77 11.11
CA ALA A 273 7.55 -4.26 11.69
C ALA A 273 7.69 -5.19 12.92
N ALA A 274 8.82 -5.14 13.64
CA ALA A 274 9.08 -5.99 14.81
C ALA A 274 8.05 -5.86 15.93
N GLN A 275 7.38 -4.72 16.03
CA GLN A 275 6.30 -4.50 17.00
C GLN A 275 5.09 -5.40 16.74
N ILE A 276 4.96 -5.97 15.54
CA ILE A 276 3.82 -6.78 15.12
C ILE A 276 4.18 -8.26 15.21
N TRP A 277 5.18 -8.69 14.46
CA TRP A 277 5.57 -10.11 14.42
C TRP A 277 6.32 -10.55 15.68
N GLY A 278 6.99 -9.63 16.38
CA GLY A 278 7.73 -9.96 17.60
C GLY A 278 6.82 -10.39 18.75
N LEU A 279 5.61 -9.86 18.83
CA LEU A 279 4.60 -10.27 19.81
C LEU A 279 3.94 -11.60 19.45
N ALA A 280 3.85 -11.92 18.16
CA ALA A 280 3.24 -13.15 17.66
C ALA A 280 4.16 -14.38 17.78
N ALA A 281 5.47 -14.20 17.96
CA ALA A 281 6.43 -15.30 18.10
C ALA A 281 6.38 -16.02 19.47
N PHE A 282 5.66 -15.46 20.46
CA PHE A 282 5.53 -16.00 21.82
C PHE A 282 4.24 -16.81 22.06
N TYR A 283 3.41 -17.00 21.03
CA TYR A 283 2.17 -17.79 21.07
C TYR A 283 2.22 -18.93 20.05
#